data_AF-A0A2S5AEU3-F1
#
_entry.id   AF-A0A2S5AEU3-F1
#
_cell.length_a   1.000
_cell.length_b   1.000
_cell.length_c   1.000
_cell.angle_alpha   90.00
_cell.angle_beta   90.00
_cell.angle_gamma   90.00
#
_symmetry.space_group_name_H-M   'P 1'
#
loop_
_entity.id
_entity.type
_entity.pdbx_description
1 polymer ?
#
loop_
_entity_poly.entity_id
_entity_poly.type
_entity_poly.pdbx_seq_one_letter_code
_entity_poly.pdbx_strand_id
1 'polypeptide(L)'
;MEKSPKINLDEQKKAVQTNCPKKISTKKWDKRLADFKNYTKEYLKQYKKSLKGNFISFCKYPYLKAKSEALYEELNEAQSQGILTEKQLIQKSKTEIKIGSSPSTQV
;
A
#
# COMPACT_ATOMS: atom_id res chain seq x y z
N MET A 1 6.06 -64.25 20.65
CA MET A 1 6.13 -62.93 21.32
C MET A 1 6.92 -62.06 20.36
N GLU A 2 6.31 -61.21 19.55
CA GLU A 2 5.51 -60.04 19.91
C GLU A 2 4.35 -59.86 18.90
N LYS A 3 3.20 -59.37 19.37
CA LYS A 3 1.95 -59.24 18.59
C LYS A 3 1.76 -57.78 18.17
N SER A 4 1.61 -57.53 16.86
CA SER A 4 0.76 -56.50 16.22
C SER A 4 0.97 -55.01 16.59
N PRO A 5 0.46 -54.00 15.82
CA PRO A 5 -0.58 -54.10 14.78
C PRO A 5 -0.29 -53.43 13.43
N LYS A 6 -0.95 -53.98 12.40
CA LYS A 6 -1.29 -53.29 11.15
C LYS A 6 -2.29 -52.17 11.47
N ILE A 7 -2.04 -50.97 10.97
CA ILE A 7 -3.04 -49.92 10.86
C ILE A 7 -3.10 -49.50 9.40
N ASN A 8 -4.16 -49.94 8.73
CA ASN A 8 -4.65 -49.30 7.52
C ASN A 8 -5.82 -48.45 8.00
N LEU A 9 -5.73 -47.13 7.82
CA LEU A 9 -6.80 -46.20 8.14
C LEU A 9 -6.93 -45.23 6.97
N ASP A 10 -7.50 -45.75 5.88
CA ASP A 10 -8.40 -44.96 5.05
C ASP A 10 -9.48 -44.42 6.00
N GLU A 11 -9.47 -43.12 6.25
CA GLU A 11 -10.67 -42.28 6.42
C GLU A 11 -10.28 -40.88 6.92
N GLN A 12 -10.49 -39.92 6.02
CA GLN A 12 -11.19 -38.67 6.33
C GLN A 12 -10.49 -37.62 7.22
N LYS A 13 -9.97 -36.58 6.54
CA LYS A 13 -10.61 -35.25 6.44
C LYS A 13 -9.62 -34.32 5.73
N LYS A 14 -9.74 -34.12 4.41
CA LYS A 14 -10.63 -33.11 3.82
C LYS A 14 -10.68 -31.81 4.64
N ALA A 15 -9.61 -31.03 4.54
CA ALA A 15 -9.69 -29.58 4.48
C ALA A 15 -8.68 -29.16 3.41
N VAL A 16 -8.97 -29.36 2.12
CA VAL A 16 -9.64 -28.29 1.34
C VAL A 16 -9.58 -27.01 2.16
N GLN A 17 -8.47 -26.28 2.06
CA GLN A 17 -8.49 -24.86 2.38
C GLN A 17 -9.50 -24.27 1.41
N THR A 18 -10.76 -24.29 1.85
CA THR A 18 -11.83 -23.52 1.30
C THR A 18 -11.27 -22.11 1.22
N ASN A 19 -11.10 -21.64 0.00
CA ASN A 19 -11.05 -20.24 -0.33
C ASN A 19 -12.18 -19.56 0.43
N CYS A 20 -11.91 -19.08 1.64
CA CYS A 20 -12.75 -18.07 2.24
C CYS A 20 -12.54 -16.87 1.32
N PRO A 21 -13.56 -16.34 0.64
CA PRO A 21 -13.44 -15.02 0.06
C PRO A 21 -13.19 -14.09 1.24
N LYS A 22 -11.90 -13.85 1.52
CA LYS A 22 -11.42 -12.89 2.48
C LYS A 22 -12.02 -11.60 1.93
N LYS A 23 -13.15 -11.15 2.50
CA LYS A 23 -13.81 -9.91 2.08
C LYS A 23 -12.70 -8.88 2.01
N ILE A 24 -12.29 -8.52 0.80
CA ILE A 24 -11.21 -7.58 0.57
C ILE A 24 -11.71 -6.32 1.27
N SER A 25 -11.11 -6.01 2.42
CA SER A 25 -11.55 -4.89 3.23
C SER A 25 -11.12 -3.63 2.51
N THR A 26 -11.98 -3.16 1.60
CA THR A 26 -11.78 -1.97 0.79
C THR A 26 -11.46 -0.76 1.67
N LYS A 27 -12.08 -0.69 2.85
CA LYS A 27 -11.86 0.36 3.87
C LYS A 27 -10.40 0.55 4.27
N LYS A 28 -9.60 -0.52 4.34
CA LYS A 28 -8.15 -0.41 4.64
C LYS A 28 -7.46 0.43 3.56
N TRP A 29 -7.71 0.09 2.30
CA TRP A 29 -7.06 0.71 1.15
C TRP A 29 -7.58 2.12 0.88
N ASP A 30 -8.86 2.39 1.16
CA ASP A 30 -9.41 3.74 1.12
C ASP A 30 -8.68 4.68 2.09
N LYS A 31 -8.43 4.22 3.32
CA LYS A 31 -7.64 4.99 4.30
C LYS A 31 -6.21 5.20 3.82
N ARG A 32 -5.55 4.15 3.31
CA ARG A 32 -4.17 4.25 2.79
C ARG A 32 -4.07 5.23 1.62
N LEU A 33 -5.06 5.25 0.73
CA LEU A 33 -5.14 6.23 -0.36
C LEU A 33 -5.37 7.66 0.14
N ALA A 34 -6.21 7.84 1.17
CA ALA A 34 -6.41 9.14 1.79
C ALA A 34 -5.13 9.65 2.46
N ASP A 35 -4.43 8.79 3.19
CA ASP A 35 -3.13 9.09 3.80
C ASP A 35 -2.09 9.42 2.73
N PHE A 36 -1.97 8.60 1.68
CA PHE A 36 -1.04 8.84 0.57
C PHE A 36 -1.27 10.22 -0.06
N LYS A 37 -2.53 10.55 -0.37
CA LYS A 37 -2.93 11.85 -0.90
C LYS A 37 -2.58 12.99 0.06
N ASN A 38 -2.81 12.81 1.36
CA ASN A 38 -2.54 13.84 2.36
C ASN A 38 -1.04 14.10 2.55
N TYR A 39 -0.26 13.03 2.74
CA TYR A 39 1.20 13.13 2.88
C TYR A 39 1.83 13.74 1.63
N THR A 40 1.40 13.33 0.43
CA THR A 40 1.85 13.91 -0.83
C THR A 40 1.54 15.40 -0.93
N LYS A 41 0.31 15.80 -0.57
CA LYS A 41 -0.11 17.21 -0.60
C LYS A 41 0.73 18.06 0.35
N GLU A 42 0.93 17.61 1.59
CA GLU A 42 1.72 18.36 2.56
C GLU A 42 3.21 18.33 2.22
N TYR A 43 3.75 17.23 1.69
CA TYR A 43 5.11 17.17 1.13
C TYR A 43 5.33 18.27 0.09
N LEU A 44 4.50 18.33 -0.96
CA LEU A 44 4.65 19.33 -2.03
C LEU A 44 4.51 20.77 -1.50
N LYS A 45 3.64 20.98 -0.50
CA LYS A 45 3.48 22.29 0.15
C LYS A 45 4.72 22.70 0.94
N GLN A 46 5.30 21.79 1.73
CA GLN A 46 6.52 22.09 2.48
C GLN A 46 7.71 22.25 1.55
N TYR A 47 7.82 21.43 0.49
CA TYR A 47 8.85 21.58 -0.54
C TYR A 47 8.81 22.96 -1.20
N LYS A 48 7.63 23.43 -1.63
CA LYS A 48 7.50 24.78 -2.21
C LYS A 48 7.89 25.90 -1.23
N LYS A 49 7.71 25.70 0.07
CA LYS A 49 8.14 26.65 1.11
C LYS A 49 9.64 26.57 1.36
N SER A 50 10.24 25.37 1.34
CA SER A 50 11.69 25.21 1.51
C SER A 50 12.46 25.87 0.38
N LEU A 51 11.96 25.79 -0.86
CA LEU A 51 12.54 26.51 -2.02
C LEU A 51 12.53 28.04 -1.83
N LYS A 52 11.66 28.58 -0.96
CA LYS A 52 11.61 30.01 -0.62
C LYS A 52 12.46 30.34 0.62
N GLY A 53 13.35 29.44 1.06
CA GLY A 53 14.21 29.65 2.22
C GLY A 53 13.58 29.35 3.58
N ASN A 54 12.40 28.70 3.64
CA ASN A 54 11.80 28.33 4.92
C ASN A 54 12.49 27.10 5.52
N PHE A 55 13.32 27.32 6.55
CA PHE A 55 14.10 26.27 7.21
C PHE A 55 13.23 25.18 7.88
N ILE A 56 12.13 25.56 8.53
CA ILE A 56 11.21 24.59 9.16
C ILE A 56 10.64 23.65 8.09
N SER A 57 10.21 24.20 6.97
CA SER A 57 9.72 23.42 5.84
C SER A 57 10.82 22.56 5.22
N PHE A 58 12.06 23.07 5.14
CA PHE A 58 13.24 22.34 4.66
C PHE A 58 13.48 21.07 5.49
N CYS A 59 13.43 21.17 6.81
CA CYS A 59 13.59 19.99 7.68
C CYS A 59 12.37 19.03 7.62
N LYS A 60 11.17 19.54 7.31
CA LYS A 60 9.93 18.77 7.39
C LYS A 60 9.57 18.01 6.11
N TYR A 61 9.84 18.58 4.94
CA TYR A 61 9.45 17.94 3.68
C TYR A 61 10.09 16.55 3.44
N PRO A 62 11.34 16.25 3.85
CA PRO A 62 11.94 14.94 3.62
C PRO A 62 11.18 13.81 4.33
N TYR A 63 10.77 14.04 5.58
CA TYR A 63 9.95 13.07 6.33
C TYR A 63 8.60 12.82 5.64
N LEU A 64 7.94 13.88 5.19
CA LEU A 64 6.65 13.76 4.50
C LEU A 64 6.80 13.04 3.16
N LYS A 65 7.89 13.28 2.43
CA LYS A 65 8.24 12.59 1.19
C LYS A 65 8.40 11.09 1.45
N ALA A 66 9.26 10.71 2.40
CA ALA A 66 9.49 9.31 2.73
C ALA A 66 8.21 8.58 3.16
N LYS A 67 7.33 9.22 3.93
CA LYS A 67 6.01 8.65 4.28
C LYS A 67 5.10 8.46 3.07
N SER A 68 5.10 9.41 2.13
CA SER A 68 4.33 9.28 0.90
C SER A 68 4.88 8.17 -0.02
N GLU A 69 6.19 8.01 -0.09
CA GLU A 69 6.86 6.96 -0.88
C GLU A 69 6.57 5.57 -0.31
N ALA A 70 6.67 5.39 1.00
CA ALA A 70 6.32 4.10 1.62
C ALA A 70 4.85 3.70 1.38
N LEU A 71 3.92 4.67 1.46
CA LEU A 71 2.50 4.42 1.14
C LEU A 71 2.29 4.11 -0.34
N TYR A 72 3.09 4.74 -1.21
CA TYR A 72 3.05 4.47 -2.64
C TYR A 72 3.48 3.04 -2.97
N GLU A 73 4.56 2.56 -2.33
CA GLU A 73 5.02 1.17 -2.44
C GLU A 73 3.96 0.18 -1.95
N GLU A 74 3.40 0.39 -0.75
CA GLU A 74 2.31 -0.46 -0.21
C GLU A 74 1.12 -0.54 -1.18
N LEU A 75 0.78 0.57 -1.85
CA LEU A 75 -0.31 0.62 -2.84
C LEU A 75 0.06 -0.06 -4.17
N ASN A 76 1.32 0.02 -4.61
CA ASN A 76 1.81 -0.69 -5.79
C ASN A 76 1.80 -2.21 -5.59
N GLU A 77 2.19 -2.68 -4.41
CA GLU A 77 2.09 -4.10 -4.04
C GLU A 77 0.62 -4.57 -4.03
N ALA A 78 -0.27 -3.77 -3.45
CA ALA A 78 -1.70 -4.08 -3.47
C ALA A 78 -2.30 -4.10 -4.89
N GLN A 79 -1.83 -3.19 -5.74
CA GLN A 79 -2.20 -3.14 -7.16
C GLN A 79 -1.71 -4.39 -7.90
N SER A 80 -0.45 -4.80 -7.73
CA SER A 80 0.10 -5.98 -8.41
C SER A 80 -0.58 -7.29 -8.00
N GLN A 81 -1.10 -7.34 -6.77
CA GLN A 81 -1.89 -8.45 -6.25
C GLN A 81 -3.38 -8.40 -6.65
N GLY A 82 -3.81 -7.40 -7.42
CA GLY A 82 -5.21 -7.25 -7.84
C GLY A 82 -6.18 -6.93 -6.70
N ILE A 83 -5.67 -6.41 -5.57
CA ILE A 83 -6.46 -6.14 -4.36
C ILE A 83 -7.20 -4.80 -4.47
N LEU A 84 -6.64 -3.84 -5.20
CA LEU A 84 -7.24 -2.52 -5.38
C LEU A 84 -8.38 -2.56 -6.39
N THR A 85 -9.45 -1.85 -6.06
CA THR A 85 -10.57 -1.64 -6.99
C THR A 85 -10.22 -0.60 -8.06
N GLU A 86 -10.94 -0.60 -9.18
CA GLU A 86 -10.74 0.40 -10.25
C GLU A 86 -10.83 1.85 -9.75
N LYS A 87 -11.80 2.15 -8.86
CA LYS A 87 -11.95 3.48 -8.25
C LYS A 87 -10.70 3.90 -7.47
N GLN A 88 -10.11 2.95 -6.76
CA GLN A 88 -8.90 3.14 -5.96
C GLN A 88 -7.66 3.35 -6.84
N LEU A 89 -7.56 2.63 -7.96
CA LEU A 89 -6.52 2.82 -8.97
C LEU A 89 -6.61 4.21 -9.62
N ILE A 90 -7.80 4.63 -10.04
CA ILE A 90 -8.02 5.98 -10.60
C ILE A 90 -7.60 7.06 -9.59
N GLN A 91 -7.92 6.89 -8.30
CA GLN A 91 -7.54 7.85 -7.27
C GLN A 91 -6.02 7.90 -7.04
N LYS A 92 -5.35 6.73 -7.08
CA LYS A 92 -3.89 6.63 -7.02
C LYS A 92 -3.25 7.38 -8.19
N SER A 93 -3.65 7.08 -9.43
CA SER A 93 -3.10 7.71 -10.63
C SER A 93 -3.32 9.22 -10.68
N LYS A 94 -4.48 9.72 -10.24
CA LYS A 94 -4.71 11.18 -10.10
C LYS A 94 -3.71 11.84 -9.15
N THR A 95 -3.29 11.13 -8.10
CA THR A 95 -2.31 11.64 -7.14
C THR A 95 -0.90 11.60 -7.72
N GLU A 96 -0.55 10.53 -8.44
CA GLU A 96 0.73 10.38 -9.17
C GLU A 96 0.93 11.47 -10.23
N ILE A 97 -0.09 11.73 -11.07
CA ILE A 97 -0.03 12.78 -12.09
C ILE A 97 0.25 14.15 -11.45
N LYS A 98 -0.35 14.43 -10.30
CA LYS A 98 -0.14 15.69 -9.57
C LYS A 98 1.30 15.84 -9.05
N ILE A 99 1.96 14.73 -8.71
CA ILE A 99 3.37 14.71 -8.35
C ILE A 99 4.22 14.93 -9.60
N GLY A 100 3.97 14.18 -10.68
CA GLY A 100 4.75 14.25 -11.94
C GLY A 100 4.65 15.59 -12.68
N SER A 101 3.55 16.33 -12.49
CA SER A 101 3.44 17.73 -12.97
C SER A 101 4.15 18.76 -12.09
N SER A 102 4.78 18.35 -10.98
CA SER A 102 5.65 19.20 -10.16
C SER A 102 7.12 19.00 -10.58
N PRO A 103 7.91 20.06 -10.79
CA PRO A 103 9.23 19.92 -11.41
C PRO A 103 10.22 19.20 -10.50
N SER A 104 10.99 18.31 -11.14
CA SER A 104 12.21 17.64 -10.67
C SER A 104 12.04 16.44 -9.72
N THR A 105 11.79 15.28 -10.31
CA THR A 105 12.44 14.02 -9.91
C THR A 105 13.00 13.40 -11.18
N GLN A 106 14.06 14.02 -11.72
CA GLN A 106 15.02 13.29 -12.53
C GLN A 106 16.19 13.01 -11.60
N VAL A 107 16.44 11.70 -11.42
CA VAL A 107 17.57 11.14 -10.70
C VAL A 107 18.85 11.45 -11.46
#